data_AF-A0A2D3C7S8-F1
#
_entry.id   AF-A0A2D3C7S8-F1
#
_cell.length_a   1.000
_cell.length_b   1.000
_cell.length_c   1.000
_cell.angle_alpha   90.00
_cell.angle_beta   90.00
_cell.angle_gamma   90.00
#
_symmetry.space_group_name_H-M   'P 1'
#
loop_
_entity.id
_entity.type
_entity.pdbx_description
1 polymer ?
#
loop_
_entity_poly.entity_id
_entity_poly.type
_entity_poly.pdbx_seq_one_letter_code
_entity_poly.pdbx_strand_id
1 'polypeptide(L)'
;MGSKIKFPKVMCTQHPDSVSKYTSTQEEITEAFEAVTRYGCDEYMPDYEGKTTPYHQNVQIVSKLIEETRYIPGRDVFITPRAPSAVHENRFRQLMVMMSVAEANYSAYEYSEDQAISELVHPMTSSIEEIVDAQQHMTDISKLAKKEFSFEMDPPRIIPLIEDVPGLLNAKDITANTILGCQDQLNDTFEKYRIFIGKSDSALTFGHVASTLSCKYAISTLHELETEIDTRIGIIFGGGSLPFRGHVTLENADNFFEEYRGVDTLTLQSGLRYDHEIGDAEKLVKIAKDKLSSQPNVLSNDEKKELINIIAIFGARYNKAMKSVAPVINSISDFLPQQRDRLTRRGKTGYSRDAPDITPISNLCCSDIKKELEACMPSENLDLPRAIKFTGAFYSIGLPPEIIGTGCAIADVKEKIGEKACERLLTKYFPSMQSDLQFAFDYLDMSVASKFLPNVFMKHVSQDIDILRDLFDLDNTCNPSYEILLEMLPPGVLLPNRNSGDEDEELLQLTRSALFKMGKIRKSLG
;
A
#
# COMPACT_ATOMS: atom_id res chain seq x y z
N MET A 1 -17.03 31.25 12.93
CA MET A 1 -17.12 29.90 12.35
C MET A 1 -15.77 29.62 11.71
N GLY A 2 -14.85 28.98 12.43
CA GLY A 2 -13.56 28.60 11.86
C GLY A 2 -13.80 27.67 10.67
N SER A 3 -13.08 27.85 9.57
CA SER A 3 -13.12 26.89 8.47
C SER A 3 -12.83 25.51 9.07
N LYS A 4 -13.74 24.55 8.86
CA LYS A 4 -13.43 23.16 9.21
C LYS A 4 -12.20 22.79 8.39
N ILE A 5 -11.08 22.53 9.05
CA ILE A 5 -9.89 21.95 8.42
C ILE A 5 -10.37 20.72 7.63
N LYS A 6 -10.16 20.74 6.30
CA LYS A 6 -10.56 19.65 5.40
C LYS A 6 -9.32 19.05 4.78
N PHE A 7 -9.25 17.72 4.83
CA PHE A 7 -8.27 16.95 4.08
C PHE A 7 -8.82 16.60 2.68
N PRO A 8 -7.98 16.53 1.64
CA PRO A 8 -8.38 15.98 0.34
C PRO A 8 -8.88 14.55 0.50
N LYS A 9 -9.88 14.15 -0.30
CA LYS A 9 -10.57 12.87 -0.10
C LYS A 9 -10.01 11.76 -0.95
N VAL A 10 -9.64 12.05 -2.19
CA VAL A 10 -9.16 11.03 -3.13
C VAL A 10 -7.84 11.47 -3.73
N MET A 11 -6.80 10.67 -3.46
CA MET A 11 -5.45 10.82 -3.96
C MET A 11 -5.21 9.85 -5.11
N CYS A 12 -5.10 10.37 -6.32
CA CYS A 12 -4.70 9.59 -7.49
C CYS A 12 -3.19 9.32 -7.46
N THR A 13 -2.77 8.10 -7.78
CA THR A 13 -1.38 7.64 -7.60
C THR A 13 -0.80 6.94 -8.83
N GLN A 14 0.53 6.94 -8.94
CA GLN A 14 1.27 6.33 -10.06
C GLN A 14 1.66 4.85 -9.82
N HIS A 15 0.87 4.10 -9.03
CA HIS A 15 1.16 2.69 -8.79
C HIS A 15 1.16 1.89 -10.11
N PRO A 16 2.10 0.94 -10.32
CA PRO A 16 2.20 0.14 -11.55
C PRO A 16 1.30 -1.11 -11.51
N ASP A 17 0.11 -1.01 -10.92
CA ASP A 17 -0.82 -2.13 -10.69
C ASP A 17 -1.80 -2.37 -11.86
N SER A 18 -1.74 -1.53 -12.90
CA SER A 18 -2.56 -1.73 -14.10
C SER A 18 -2.15 -2.96 -14.90
N VAL A 19 -3.09 -3.56 -15.61
CA VAL A 19 -2.82 -4.62 -16.58
C VAL A 19 -2.72 -4.03 -17.97
N SER A 20 -3.68 -3.21 -18.36
CA SER A 20 -3.91 -2.80 -19.74
C SER A 20 -3.06 -1.64 -20.24
N LYS A 21 -2.54 -0.80 -19.34
CA LYS A 21 -1.89 0.46 -19.73
C LYS A 21 -0.52 0.62 -19.07
N TYR A 22 0.51 0.62 -19.91
CA TYR A 22 1.80 1.21 -19.56
C TYR A 22 1.65 2.73 -19.65
N THR A 23 2.16 3.44 -18.65
CA THR A 23 2.16 4.91 -18.63
C THR A 23 3.59 5.39 -18.44
N SER A 24 4.11 6.10 -19.42
CA SER A 24 5.46 6.67 -19.35
C SER A 24 5.49 7.93 -18.48
N THR A 25 6.70 8.32 -18.07
CA THR A 25 6.92 9.59 -17.34
C THR A 25 6.46 10.84 -18.11
N GLN A 26 6.40 10.80 -19.44
CA GLN A 26 5.87 11.90 -20.26
C GLN A 26 4.33 11.95 -20.23
N GLU A 27 3.69 10.78 -20.25
CA GLU A 27 2.22 10.68 -20.22
C GLU A 27 1.64 10.99 -18.83
N GLU A 28 2.45 10.89 -17.79
CA GLU A 28 2.07 11.15 -16.39
C GLU A 28 1.59 12.58 -16.11
N ILE A 29 2.00 13.54 -16.94
CA ILE A 29 1.53 14.94 -16.86
C ILE A 29 0.06 15.00 -17.29
N THR A 30 -0.28 14.35 -18.40
CA THR A 30 -1.66 14.22 -18.87
C THR A 30 -2.50 13.38 -17.92
N GLU A 31 -1.92 12.32 -17.35
CA GLU A 31 -2.59 11.51 -16.33
C GLU A 31 -2.95 12.32 -15.09
N ALA A 32 -2.06 13.20 -14.61
CA ALA A 32 -2.34 14.08 -13.48
C ALA A 32 -3.50 15.03 -13.78
N PHE A 33 -3.56 15.55 -15.00
CA PHE A 33 -4.67 16.37 -15.47
C PHE A 33 -5.98 15.58 -15.53
N GLU A 34 -5.96 14.34 -16.05
CA GLU A 34 -7.13 13.45 -16.07
C GLU A 34 -7.59 13.04 -14.66
N ALA A 35 -6.66 12.88 -13.71
CA ALA A 35 -6.98 12.60 -12.31
C ALA A 35 -8.00 13.61 -11.76
N VAL A 36 -7.79 14.89 -12.05
CA VAL A 36 -8.65 15.98 -11.62
C VAL A 36 -9.88 16.12 -12.53
N THR A 37 -9.68 16.19 -13.84
CA THR A 37 -10.73 16.60 -14.78
C THR A 37 -11.70 15.49 -15.17
N ARG A 38 -11.21 14.25 -15.22
CA ARG A 38 -12.02 13.07 -15.57
C ARG A 38 -12.50 12.34 -14.32
N TYR A 39 -11.56 11.94 -13.45
CA TYR A 39 -11.91 11.11 -12.28
C TYR A 39 -12.45 11.93 -11.11
N GLY A 40 -12.20 13.24 -11.10
CA GLY A 40 -12.64 14.12 -10.02
C GLY A 40 -11.87 13.93 -8.73
N CYS A 41 -10.62 13.47 -8.78
CA CYS A 41 -9.74 13.39 -7.62
C CYS A 41 -9.39 14.79 -7.11
N ASP A 42 -9.19 14.91 -5.80
CA ASP A 42 -8.78 16.18 -5.17
C ASP A 42 -7.26 16.29 -5.08
N GLU A 43 -6.55 15.17 -5.19
CA GLU A 43 -5.12 15.09 -4.93
C GLU A 43 -4.44 14.16 -5.93
N TYR A 44 -3.21 14.49 -6.31
CA TYR A 44 -2.35 13.66 -7.16
C TYR A 44 -0.99 13.46 -6.50
N MET A 45 -0.49 12.22 -6.51
CA MET A 45 0.81 11.85 -5.94
C MET A 45 1.78 11.41 -7.06
N PRO A 46 2.67 12.31 -7.50
CA PRO A 46 3.86 11.94 -8.27
C PRO A 46 4.79 11.06 -7.44
N ASP A 47 5.21 9.91 -7.99
CA ASP A 47 6.12 8.97 -7.33
C ASP A 47 7.56 9.22 -7.78
N TYR A 48 8.41 9.71 -6.89
CA TYR A 48 9.86 9.83 -7.11
C TYR A 48 10.67 8.76 -6.37
N GLU A 49 10.04 7.94 -5.53
CA GLU A 49 10.69 6.83 -4.82
C GLU A 49 11.04 5.73 -5.82
N GLY A 50 10.02 5.09 -6.40
CA GLY A 50 10.20 3.85 -7.14
C GLY A 50 10.40 4.02 -8.65
N LYS A 51 10.54 5.26 -9.13
CA LYS A 51 10.53 5.63 -10.55
C LYS A 51 11.66 6.59 -10.92
N THR A 52 12.02 6.58 -12.20
CA THR A 52 12.95 7.55 -12.80
C THR A 52 12.24 8.85 -13.17
N THR A 53 11.49 9.40 -12.21
CA THR A 53 10.64 10.57 -12.44
C THR A 53 11.50 11.80 -12.69
N PRO A 54 11.29 12.53 -13.80
CA PRO A 54 12.07 13.73 -14.13
C PRO A 54 11.87 14.83 -13.09
N TYR A 55 12.92 15.62 -12.86
CA TYR A 55 12.90 16.79 -11.99
C TYR A 55 11.70 17.70 -12.27
N HIS A 56 11.43 18.03 -13.53
CA HIS A 56 10.39 18.99 -13.91
C HIS A 56 8.94 18.48 -13.76
N GLN A 57 8.70 17.20 -13.42
CA GLN A 57 7.33 16.65 -13.44
C GLN A 57 6.37 17.43 -12.53
N ASN A 58 6.78 17.81 -11.31
CA ASN A 58 5.94 18.64 -10.43
C ASN A 58 5.57 19.99 -11.08
N VAL A 59 6.55 20.69 -11.63
CA VAL A 59 6.35 21.98 -12.31
C VAL A 59 5.39 21.81 -13.49
N GLN A 60 5.61 20.79 -14.32
CA GLN A 60 4.78 20.52 -15.50
C GLN A 60 3.31 20.19 -15.14
N ILE A 61 3.09 19.43 -14.06
CA ILE A 61 1.75 19.12 -13.57
C ILE A 61 1.07 20.41 -13.09
N VAL A 62 1.75 21.21 -12.28
CA VAL A 62 1.21 22.47 -11.74
C VAL A 62 0.89 23.46 -12.86
N SER A 63 1.83 23.70 -13.79
CA SER A 63 1.61 24.59 -14.94
C SER A 63 0.44 24.13 -15.79
N LYS A 64 0.35 22.83 -16.11
CA LYS A 64 -0.76 22.31 -16.92
C LYS A 64 -2.12 22.51 -16.23
N LEU A 65 -2.20 22.30 -14.91
CA LEU A 65 -3.44 22.53 -14.15
C LEU A 65 -3.84 24.00 -14.14
N ILE A 66 -2.87 24.91 -13.98
CA ILE A 66 -3.06 26.37 -14.01
C ILE A 66 -3.54 26.83 -15.40
N GLU A 67 -2.92 26.32 -16.47
CA GLU A 67 -3.18 26.78 -17.84
C GLU A 67 -4.48 26.23 -18.43
N GLU A 68 -4.85 25.01 -18.08
CA GLU A 68 -5.95 24.28 -18.75
C GLU A 68 -7.17 24.04 -17.86
N THR A 69 -7.13 24.43 -16.58
CA THR A 69 -8.29 24.30 -15.68
C THR A 69 -8.59 25.59 -14.93
N ARG A 70 -9.74 25.62 -14.25
CA ARG A 70 -10.10 26.68 -13.30
C ARG A 70 -9.64 26.40 -11.87
N TYR A 71 -9.05 25.23 -11.62
CA TYR A 71 -8.67 24.80 -10.29
C TYR A 71 -7.34 25.44 -9.91
N ILE A 72 -7.25 25.96 -8.69
CA ILE A 72 -6.03 26.53 -8.14
C ILE A 72 -5.28 25.43 -7.37
N PRO A 73 -4.07 25.01 -7.82
CA PRO A 73 -3.23 24.11 -7.05
C PRO A 73 -2.94 24.66 -5.64
N GLY A 74 -3.05 23.80 -4.63
CA GLY A 74 -2.92 24.17 -3.21
C GLY A 74 -4.22 24.60 -2.53
N ARG A 75 -5.25 24.92 -3.30
CA ARG A 75 -6.57 25.36 -2.79
C ARG A 75 -7.71 24.42 -3.20
N ASP A 76 -7.85 24.17 -4.50
CA ASP A 76 -8.90 23.33 -5.08
C ASP A 76 -8.42 21.90 -5.34
N VAL A 77 -7.14 21.76 -5.71
CA VAL A 77 -6.48 20.50 -6.03
C VAL A 77 -5.10 20.46 -5.39
N PHE A 78 -4.67 19.29 -4.95
CA PHE A 78 -3.42 19.12 -4.21
C PHE A 78 -2.44 18.24 -4.99
N ILE A 79 -1.17 18.61 -4.95
CA ILE A 79 -0.09 17.78 -5.46
C ILE A 79 0.79 17.42 -4.27
N THR A 80 0.97 16.12 -4.03
CA THR A 80 1.66 15.62 -2.84
C THR A 80 2.69 14.58 -3.26
N PRO A 81 3.91 14.99 -3.65
CA PRO A 81 4.90 14.06 -4.17
C PRO A 81 5.37 13.06 -3.12
N ARG A 82 5.60 11.80 -3.53
CA ARG A 82 6.30 10.79 -2.75
C ARG A 82 7.79 10.88 -3.04
N ALA A 83 8.56 11.40 -2.09
CA ALA A 83 10.01 11.53 -2.19
C ALA A 83 10.71 10.18 -1.90
N PRO A 84 11.97 10.00 -2.32
CA PRO A 84 12.79 8.89 -1.85
C PRO A 84 13.22 9.09 -0.38
N SER A 85 13.47 7.98 0.33
CA SER A 85 14.08 8.03 1.66
C SER A 85 15.56 8.40 1.54
N ALA A 86 16.02 9.37 2.32
CA ALA A 86 17.42 9.77 2.33
C ALA A 86 18.34 8.69 2.93
N VAL A 87 17.81 7.84 3.82
CA VAL A 87 18.53 6.77 4.51
C VAL A 87 18.61 5.51 3.65
N HIS A 88 17.48 5.07 3.09
CA HIS A 88 17.42 3.84 2.32
C HIS A 88 17.87 4.01 0.86
N GLU A 89 17.86 5.23 0.33
CA GLU A 89 18.30 5.51 -1.03
C GLU A 89 19.46 6.51 -1.07
N ASN A 90 19.16 7.79 -1.35
CA ASN A 90 20.17 8.81 -1.52
C ASN A 90 19.59 10.19 -1.20
N ARG A 91 20.23 10.89 -0.24
CA ARG A 91 19.92 12.27 0.13
C ARG A 91 19.88 13.23 -1.06
N PHE A 92 20.77 13.08 -2.06
CA PHE A 92 20.73 13.92 -3.26
C PHE A 92 19.44 13.75 -4.07
N ARG A 93 18.89 12.52 -4.14
CA ARG A 93 17.59 12.32 -4.80
C ARG A 93 16.46 12.98 -4.02
N GLN A 94 16.47 12.89 -2.68
CA GLN A 94 15.46 13.54 -1.84
C GLN A 94 15.50 15.07 -2.02
N LEU A 95 16.69 15.68 -1.94
CA LEU A 95 16.87 17.11 -2.14
C LEU A 95 16.48 17.56 -3.56
N MET A 96 16.75 16.74 -4.58
CA MET A 96 16.31 17.02 -5.96
C MET A 96 14.78 17.15 -6.05
N VAL A 97 14.04 16.27 -5.37
CA VAL A 97 12.56 16.36 -5.32
C VAL A 97 12.13 17.61 -4.56
N MET A 98 12.74 17.93 -3.43
CA MET A 98 12.43 19.13 -2.64
C MET A 98 12.70 20.42 -3.43
N MET A 99 13.77 20.47 -4.23
CA MET A 99 14.06 21.59 -5.14
C MET A 99 13.00 21.72 -6.23
N SER A 100 12.58 20.59 -6.84
CA SER A 100 11.49 20.55 -7.82
C SER A 100 10.18 21.08 -7.23
N VAL A 101 9.88 20.73 -5.97
CA VAL A 101 8.74 21.26 -5.22
C VAL A 101 8.85 22.77 -5.02
N ALA A 102 10.02 23.27 -4.63
CA ALA A 102 10.24 24.70 -4.45
C ALA A 102 9.98 25.50 -5.74
N GLU A 103 10.47 25.00 -6.88
CA GLU A 103 10.23 25.62 -8.20
C GLU A 103 8.76 25.56 -8.62
N ALA A 104 8.08 24.44 -8.37
CA ALA A 104 6.64 24.32 -8.64
C ALA A 104 5.83 25.31 -7.79
N ASN A 105 6.19 25.48 -6.51
CA ASN A 105 5.57 26.45 -5.62
C ASN A 105 5.84 27.88 -6.04
N TYR A 106 7.07 28.21 -6.46
CA TYR A 106 7.40 29.52 -7.01
C TYR A 106 6.51 29.86 -8.20
N SER A 107 6.38 28.91 -9.15
CA SER A 107 5.55 29.08 -10.35
C SER A 107 4.06 29.25 -10.02
N ALA A 108 3.54 28.52 -9.04
CA ALA A 108 2.15 28.62 -8.60
C ALA A 108 1.85 29.94 -7.87
N TYR A 109 2.81 30.39 -7.05
CA TYR A 109 2.68 31.60 -6.26
C TYR A 109 2.63 32.84 -7.14
N GLU A 110 3.48 32.91 -8.18
CA GLU A 110 3.44 33.98 -9.19
C GLU A 110 2.08 34.08 -9.91
N TYR A 111 1.34 32.96 -10.01
CA TYR A 111 0.03 32.94 -10.65
C TYR A 111 -1.14 33.28 -9.71
N SER A 112 -1.11 32.78 -8.46
CA SER A 112 -2.30 32.77 -7.59
C SER A 112 -2.07 33.24 -6.14
N GLU A 113 -0.83 33.57 -5.77
CA GLU A 113 -0.40 33.81 -4.38
C GLU A 113 -0.58 32.59 -3.45
N ASP A 114 -0.95 31.42 -3.98
CA ASP A 114 -0.99 30.14 -3.26
C ASP A 114 0.21 29.25 -3.65
N GLN A 115 0.69 28.44 -2.70
CA GLN A 115 1.64 27.36 -2.99
C GLN A 115 0.91 26.12 -3.47
N ALA A 116 1.35 25.53 -4.58
CA ALA A 116 0.73 24.31 -5.13
C ALA A 116 0.92 23.06 -4.26
N ILE A 117 2.08 22.95 -3.61
CA ILE A 117 2.53 21.78 -2.87
C ILE A 117 2.83 22.21 -1.43
N SER A 118 2.01 21.73 -0.50
CA SER A 118 2.16 21.99 0.93
C SER A 118 2.61 20.77 1.73
N GLU A 119 2.69 19.60 1.09
CA GLU A 119 2.95 18.31 1.75
C GLU A 119 3.81 17.39 0.88
N LEU A 120 4.65 16.55 1.51
CA LEU A 120 5.54 15.59 0.85
C LEU A 120 5.49 14.25 1.59
N VAL A 121 5.26 13.15 0.88
CA VAL A 121 5.26 11.81 1.48
C VAL A 121 6.70 11.29 1.62
N HIS A 122 7.07 10.87 2.83
CA HIS A 122 8.31 10.18 3.15
C HIS A 122 8.08 8.67 3.31
N PRO A 123 8.62 7.80 2.43
CA PRO A 123 8.39 6.35 2.45
C PRO A 123 9.32 5.63 3.42
N MET A 124 9.00 4.36 3.73
CA MET A 124 9.85 3.50 4.57
C MET A 124 10.27 4.18 5.86
N THR A 125 9.37 4.91 6.50
CA THR A 125 9.68 5.65 7.71
C THR A 125 10.05 4.67 8.82
N SER A 126 11.32 4.68 9.22
CA SER A 126 11.87 3.75 10.22
C SER A 126 12.07 4.38 11.60
N SER A 127 12.26 5.71 11.65
CA SER A 127 12.46 6.45 12.90
C SER A 127 11.85 7.86 12.84
N ILE A 128 11.71 8.47 14.02
CA ILE A 128 11.22 9.85 14.15
C ILE A 128 12.27 10.83 13.64
N GLU A 129 13.55 10.55 13.91
CA GLU A 129 14.68 11.37 13.50
C GLU A 129 14.73 11.54 11.98
N GLU A 130 14.44 10.49 11.21
CA GLU A 130 14.38 10.58 9.74
C GLU A 130 13.34 11.60 9.25
N ILE A 131 12.20 11.68 9.92
CA ILE A 131 11.13 12.61 9.55
C ILE A 131 11.51 14.05 9.91
N VAL A 132 12.08 14.24 11.11
CA VAL A 132 12.56 15.56 11.57
C VAL A 132 13.69 16.06 10.66
N ASP A 133 14.63 15.19 10.29
CA ASP A 133 15.70 15.50 9.33
C ASP A 133 15.14 15.86 7.95
N ALA A 134 14.15 15.12 7.45
CA ALA A 134 13.49 15.44 6.19
C ALA A 134 12.76 16.80 6.25
N GLN A 135 12.12 17.12 7.37
CA GLN A 135 11.47 18.42 7.59
C GLN A 135 12.50 19.54 7.64
N GLN A 136 13.63 19.34 8.31
CA GLN A 136 14.75 20.28 8.34
C GLN A 136 15.33 20.51 6.94
N HIS A 137 15.53 19.44 6.14
CA HIS A 137 15.97 19.57 4.75
C HIS A 137 15.00 20.43 3.92
N MET A 138 13.69 20.22 4.05
CA MET A 138 12.69 21.03 3.34
C MET A 138 12.72 22.51 3.79
N THR A 139 12.91 22.76 5.08
CA THR A 139 13.12 24.10 5.63
C THR A 139 14.37 24.77 5.03
N ASP A 140 15.47 24.03 4.87
CA ASP A 140 16.70 24.56 4.28
C ASP A 140 16.56 24.84 2.78
N ILE A 141 15.80 24.01 2.04
CA ILE A 141 15.43 24.31 0.65
C ILE A 141 14.56 25.57 0.57
N SER A 142 13.67 25.80 1.53
CA SER A 142 12.87 27.03 1.60
C SER A 142 13.75 28.27 1.82
N LYS A 143 14.77 28.18 2.69
CA LYS A 143 15.78 29.24 2.86
C LYS A 143 16.60 29.48 1.58
N LEU A 144 16.95 28.40 0.86
CA LEU A 144 17.64 28.50 -0.43
C LEU A 144 16.77 29.21 -1.47
N ALA A 145 15.48 28.88 -1.54
CA ALA A 145 14.54 29.53 -2.44
C ALA A 145 14.44 31.04 -2.17
N LYS A 146 14.33 31.43 -0.90
CA LYS A 146 14.37 32.84 -0.48
C LYS A 146 15.67 33.54 -0.88
N LYS A 147 16.81 32.87 -0.68
CA LYS A 147 18.14 33.43 -0.98
C LYS A 147 18.37 33.67 -2.48
N GLU A 148 18.04 32.69 -3.32
CA GLU A 148 18.37 32.73 -4.75
C GLU A 148 17.28 33.38 -5.60
N PHE A 149 16.02 33.30 -5.17
CA PHE A 149 14.85 33.75 -5.95
C PHE A 149 14.01 34.83 -5.26
N SER A 150 14.36 35.26 -4.04
CA SER A 150 13.53 36.16 -3.22
C SER A 150 12.10 35.65 -2.97
N PHE A 151 11.90 34.33 -3.09
CA PHE A 151 10.62 33.67 -2.89
C PHE A 151 10.55 33.10 -1.47
N GLU A 152 9.64 33.63 -0.66
CA GLU A 152 9.37 33.12 0.67
C GLU A 152 8.23 32.10 0.58
N MET A 153 8.54 30.83 0.90
CA MET A 153 7.56 29.76 0.96
C MET A 153 7.51 29.15 2.36
N ASP A 154 6.31 28.77 2.77
CA ASP A 154 6.08 27.89 3.91
C ASP A 154 6.61 26.50 3.54
N PRO A 155 7.55 25.93 4.32
CA PRO A 155 8.12 24.63 4.02
C PRO A 155 7.02 23.55 3.98
N PRO A 156 6.90 22.80 2.87
CA PRO A 156 6.01 21.64 2.80
C PRO A 156 6.19 20.70 4.01
N ARG A 157 5.07 20.21 4.54
CA ARG A 157 5.05 19.30 5.69
C ARG A 157 5.34 17.87 5.27
N ILE A 158 6.19 17.19 6.02
CA ILE A 158 6.50 15.77 5.76
C ILE A 158 5.38 14.89 6.30
N ILE A 159 4.83 14.03 5.43
CA ILE A 159 3.86 12.98 5.75
C ILE A 159 4.60 11.64 5.84
N PRO A 160 4.74 11.03 7.02
CA PRO A 160 5.35 9.71 7.14
C PRO A 160 4.41 8.65 6.54
N LEU A 161 4.99 7.75 5.75
CA LEU A 161 4.32 6.56 5.23
C LEU A 161 4.78 5.33 6.01
N ILE A 162 3.86 4.81 6.82
CA ILE A 162 4.03 3.62 7.68
C ILE A 162 3.55 2.39 6.91
N GLU A 163 4.47 1.47 6.62
CA GLU A 163 4.25 0.36 5.68
C GLU A 163 4.32 -1.03 6.34
N ASP A 164 4.85 -1.14 7.55
CA ASP A 164 5.02 -2.41 8.28
C ASP A 164 4.04 -2.56 9.46
N VAL A 165 3.76 -3.81 9.85
CA VAL A 165 2.82 -4.10 10.95
C VAL A 165 3.27 -3.52 12.30
N PRO A 166 4.53 -3.66 12.74
CA PRO A 166 5.01 -3.01 13.96
C PRO A 166 4.78 -1.50 13.96
N GLY A 167 5.14 -0.81 12.87
CA GLY A 167 4.92 0.62 12.70
C GLY A 167 3.44 0.98 12.76
N LEU A 168 2.55 0.22 12.12
CA LEU A 168 1.11 0.45 12.16
C LEU A 168 0.53 0.29 13.58
N LEU A 169 1.00 -0.70 14.34
CA LEU A 169 0.61 -0.88 15.75
C LEU A 169 1.17 0.22 16.66
N ASN A 170 2.20 0.93 16.22
CA ASN A 170 2.81 2.06 16.93
C ASN A 170 2.48 3.43 16.30
N ALA A 171 1.50 3.51 15.40
CA ALA A 171 1.24 4.71 14.61
C ALA A 171 0.91 5.93 15.48
N LYS A 172 0.21 5.74 16.60
CA LYS A 172 -0.07 6.80 17.59
C LYS A 172 1.22 7.41 18.13
N ASP A 173 2.13 6.59 18.64
CA ASP A 173 3.36 7.08 19.27
C ASP A 173 4.33 7.66 18.23
N ILE A 174 4.44 7.04 17.05
CA ILE A 174 5.23 7.59 15.93
C ILE A 174 4.72 9.00 15.62
N THR A 175 3.40 9.17 15.43
CA THR A 175 2.79 10.46 15.08
C THR A 175 3.00 11.51 16.18
N ALA A 176 2.71 11.14 17.43
CA ALA A 176 2.88 12.04 18.57
C ALA A 176 4.33 12.51 18.71
N ASN A 177 5.28 11.58 18.65
CA ASN A 177 6.69 11.89 18.80
C ASN A 177 7.26 12.65 17.59
N THR A 178 6.74 12.44 16.38
CA THR A 178 7.10 13.27 15.22
C THR A 178 6.64 14.71 15.38
N ILE A 179 5.39 14.93 15.81
CA ILE A 179 4.87 16.28 16.07
C ILE A 179 5.70 16.97 17.16
N LEU A 180 5.95 16.29 18.28
CA LEU A 180 6.78 16.79 19.37
C LEU A 180 8.22 17.05 18.94
N GLY A 181 8.83 16.13 18.18
CA GLY A 181 10.20 16.27 17.68
C GLY A 181 10.37 17.48 16.78
N CYS A 182 9.42 17.72 15.87
CA CYS A 182 9.41 18.94 15.05
C CYS A 182 9.18 20.21 15.89
N GLN A 183 8.29 20.17 16.90
CA GLN A 183 8.08 21.30 17.82
C GLN A 183 9.35 21.65 18.59
N ASP A 184 9.99 20.66 19.21
CA ASP A 184 11.14 20.86 20.09
C ASP A 184 12.41 21.23 19.32
N GLN A 185 12.64 20.60 18.16
CA GLN A 185 13.89 20.75 17.41
C GLN A 185 13.82 21.84 16.33
N LEU A 186 12.64 22.07 15.74
CA LEU A 186 12.46 22.98 14.60
C LEU A 186 11.61 24.20 14.95
N ASN A 187 11.05 24.28 16.17
CA ASN A 187 10.11 25.31 16.60
C ASN A 187 8.88 25.41 15.67
N ASP A 188 8.46 24.26 15.14
CA ASP A 188 7.30 24.12 14.27
C ASP A 188 6.01 23.93 15.07
N THR A 189 4.88 24.36 14.52
CA THR A 189 3.55 24.12 15.13
C THR A 189 2.58 23.56 14.08
N PHE A 190 1.61 22.78 14.54
CA PHE A 190 0.73 21.99 13.67
C PHE A 190 -0.73 22.15 14.08
N GLU A 191 -1.52 22.87 13.28
CA GLU A 191 -2.99 22.83 13.37
C GLU A 191 -3.55 21.51 12.81
N LYS A 192 -2.83 20.93 11.84
CA LYS A 192 -3.12 19.64 11.23
C LYS A 192 -1.84 18.88 10.93
N TYR A 193 -1.91 17.55 10.97
CA TYR A 193 -0.82 16.66 10.57
C TYR A 193 -1.39 15.43 9.86
N ARG A 194 -0.78 15.00 8.75
CA ARG A 194 -1.23 13.82 8.00
C ARG A 194 -0.27 12.66 8.18
N ILE A 195 -0.84 11.46 8.23
CA ILE A 195 -0.12 10.18 8.27
C ILE A 195 -0.62 9.32 7.11
N PHE A 196 0.30 8.61 6.46
CA PHE A 196 -0.03 7.67 5.40
C PHE A 196 0.21 6.24 5.90
N ILE A 197 -0.82 5.40 5.87
CA ILE A 197 -0.72 3.98 6.19
C ILE A 197 -0.81 3.10 4.94
N GLY A 198 0.13 2.17 4.80
CA GLY A 198 0.25 1.26 3.66
C GLY A 198 -0.29 -0.15 3.95
N LYS A 199 -1.36 -0.55 3.26
CA LYS A 199 -1.92 -1.91 3.36
C LYS A 199 -1.09 -2.95 2.61
N SER A 200 -0.63 -2.61 1.40
CA SER A 200 0.01 -3.56 0.48
C SER A 200 1.30 -4.17 1.07
N ASP A 201 2.09 -3.35 1.73
CA ASP A 201 3.43 -3.71 2.21
C ASP A 201 3.39 -4.43 3.55
N SER A 202 2.44 -4.10 4.40
CA SER A 202 2.16 -4.84 5.63
C SER A 202 1.60 -6.22 5.30
N ALA A 203 0.79 -6.36 4.24
CA ALA A 203 0.28 -7.65 3.79
C ALA A 203 1.41 -8.54 3.25
N LEU A 204 2.34 -7.97 2.50
CA LEU A 204 3.52 -8.68 2.00
C LEU A 204 4.31 -9.35 3.14
N THR A 205 4.42 -8.68 4.29
CA THR A 205 5.26 -9.11 5.42
C THR A 205 4.55 -9.96 6.46
N PHE A 206 3.24 -9.77 6.66
CA PHE A 206 2.48 -10.43 7.73
C PHE A 206 1.23 -11.17 7.24
N GLY A 207 0.94 -11.14 5.95
CA GLY A 207 -0.25 -11.73 5.36
C GLY A 207 -1.46 -10.81 5.40
N HIS A 208 -2.51 -11.22 4.68
CA HIS A 208 -3.68 -10.39 4.41
C HIS A 208 -4.37 -9.87 5.68
N VAL A 209 -4.75 -10.79 6.57
CA VAL A 209 -5.56 -10.50 7.75
C VAL A 209 -4.79 -9.67 8.78
N ALA A 210 -3.57 -10.07 9.12
CA ALA A 210 -2.74 -9.32 10.07
C ALA A 210 -2.53 -7.86 9.63
N SER A 211 -2.34 -7.65 8.34
CA SER A 211 -2.23 -6.33 7.72
C SER A 211 -3.53 -5.52 7.77
N THR A 212 -4.69 -6.13 7.49
CA THR A 212 -5.98 -5.45 7.64
C THR A 212 -6.21 -5.01 9.09
N LEU A 213 -5.98 -5.91 10.03
CA LEU A 213 -6.20 -5.65 11.46
C LEU A 213 -5.24 -4.58 12.00
N SER A 214 -3.99 -4.54 11.55
CA SER A 214 -3.04 -3.51 11.95
C SER A 214 -3.40 -2.13 11.38
N CYS A 215 -3.88 -2.03 10.15
CA CYS A 215 -4.43 -0.78 9.61
C CYS A 215 -5.62 -0.28 10.45
N LYS A 216 -6.56 -1.17 10.83
CA LYS A 216 -7.70 -0.80 11.67
C LYS A 216 -7.27 -0.34 13.07
N TYR A 217 -6.27 -1.01 13.65
CA TYR A 217 -5.66 -0.60 14.91
C TYR A 217 -5.04 0.80 14.81
N ALA A 218 -4.25 1.05 13.75
CA ALA A 218 -3.64 2.35 13.48
C ALA A 218 -4.71 3.45 13.39
N ILE A 219 -5.77 3.22 12.61
CA ILE A 219 -6.87 4.17 12.46
C ILE A 219 -7.50 4.51 13.82
N SER A 220 -7.86 3.51 14.63
CA SER A 220 -8.47 3.75 15.94
C SER A 220 -7.56 4.55 16.87
N THR A 221 -6.27 4.25 16.90
CA THR A 221 -5.31 4.87 17.83
C THR A 221 -4.85 6.27 17.40
N LEU A 222 -4.82 6.54 16.10
CA LEU A 222 -4.58 7.88 15.56
C LEU A 222 -5.75 8.83 15.87
N HIS A 223 -6.99 8.34 15.84
CA HIS A 223 -8.15 9.12 16.27
C HIS A 223 -8.17 9.36 17.78
N GLU A 224 -7.69 8.40 18.58
CA GLU A 224 -7.49 8.62 20.00
C GLU A 224 -6.44 9.73 20.25
N LEU A 225 -5.32 9.71 19.53
CA LEU A 225 -4.33 10.78 19.60
C LEU A 225 -4.92 12.15 19.29
N GLU A 226 -5.75 12.27 18.24
CA GLU A 226 -6.42 13.53 17.89
C GLU A 226 -7.25 14.10 19.06
N THR A 227 -7.75 13.26 19.97
CA THR A 227 -8.47 13.75 21.18
C THR A 227 -7.56 14.20 22.31
N GLU A 228 -6.28 13.84 22.27
CA GLU A 228 -5.28 14.12 23.31
C GLU A 228 -4.44 15.37 23.02
N ILE A 229 -4.39 15.81 21.75
CA ILE A 229 -3.58 16.95 21.29
C ILE A 229 -4.42 17.99 20.53
N ASP A 230 -3.92 19.22 20.40
CA ASP A 230 -4.60 20.31 19.67
C ASP A 230 -4.29 20.31 18.15
N THR A 231 -3.96 19.13 17.60
CA THR A 231 -3.60 18.95 16.19
C THR A 231 -4.59 17.98 15.55
N ARG A 232 -5.24 18.40 14.46
CA ARG A 232 -6.11 17.53 13.67
C ARG A 232 -5.28 16.47 12.94
N ILE A 233 -5.64 15.20 13.04
CA ILE A 233 -4.92 14.10 12.40
C ILE A 233 -5.69 13.66 11.14
N GLY A 234 -5.01 13.70 9.99
CA GLY A 234 -5.54 13.24 8.71
C GLY A 234 -4.93 11.90 8.31
N ILE A 235 -5.76 10.89 8.04
CA ILE A 235 -5.28 9.54 7.72
C ILE A 235 -5.43 9.26 6.22
N ILE A 236 -4.31 9.00 5.55
CA ILE A 236 -4.26 8.53 4.15
C ILE A 236 -4.17 7.01 4.15
N PHE A 237 -5.06 6.34 3.43
CA PHE A 237 -5.05 4.89 3.28
C PHE A 237 -4.59 4.47 1.88
N GLY A 238 -3.49 3.73 1.83
CA GLY A 238 -2.90 3.17 0.62
C GLY A 238 -3.38 1.76 0.35
N GLY A 239 -4.34 1.62 -0.56
CA GLY A 239 -4.95 0.34 -0.93
C GLY A 239 -5.06 0.13 -2.43
N GLY A 240 -4.81 -1.11 -2.87
CA GLY A 240 -5.00 -1.57 -4.24
C GLY A 240 -6.34 -2.31 -4.43
N SER A 241 -6.66 -2.65 -5.68
CA SER A 241 -7.95 -3.24 -6.05
C SER A 241 -8.10 -4.72 -5.68
N LEU A 242 -7.01 -5.50 -5.62
CA LEU A 242 -7.08 -6.89 -5.16
C LEU A 242 -7.17 -6.97 -3.63
N PRO A 243 -7.83 -8.00 -3.07
CA PRO A 243 -8.09 -8.05 -1.64
C PRO A 243 -6.83 -8.00 -0.77
N PHE A 244 -5.78 -8.75 -1.12
CA PHE A 244 -4.50 -8.74 -0.42
C PHE A 244 -3.94 -7.32 -0.19
N ARG A 245 -4.20 -6.41 -1.13
CA ARG A 245 -3.71 -5.03 -1.15
C ARG A 245 -4.74 -3.99 -0.69
N GLY A 246 -5.98 -4.37 -0.38
CA GLY A 246 -6.99 -3.48 0.20
C GLY A 246 -8.40 -3.60 -0.35
N HIS A 247 -8.62 -4.37 -1.42
CA HIS A 247 -9.93 -4.57 -2.06
C HIS A 247 -10.67 -3.26 -2.41
N VAL A 248 -9.94 -2.26 -2.90
CA VAL A 248 -10.48 -0.94 -3.24
C VAL A 248 -11.11 -1.00 -4.63
N THR A 249 -12.39 -1.34 -4.69
CA THR A 249 -13.19 -1.47 -5.91
C THR A 249 -14.58 -0.85 -5.72
N LEU A 250 -15.28 -0.60 -6.83
CA LEU A 250 -16.68 -0.14 -6.75
C LEU A 250 -17.58 -1.24 -6.17
N GLU A 251 -17.36 -2.49 -6.59
CA GLU A 251 -18.16 -3.63 -6.16
C GLU A 251 -18.05 -3.91 -4.65
N ASN A 252 -16.89 -3.62 -4.05
CA ASN A 252 -16.62 -3.81 -2.62
C ASN A 252 -16.68 -2.50 -1.81
N ALA A 253 -17.22 -1.42 -2.38
CA ALA A 253 -17.17 -0.09 -1.77
C ALA A 253 -17.80 -0.03 -0.36
N ASP A 254 -18.98 -0.63 -0.18
CA ASP A 254 -19.67 -0.60 1.11
C ASP A 254 -18.87 -1.29 2.22
N ASN A 255 -18.28 -2.46 1.92
CA ASN A 255 -17.39 -3.17 2.83
C ASN A 255 -16.14 -2.34 3.15
N PHE A 256 -15.48 -1.79 2.12
CA PHE A 256 -14.27 -0.97 2.30
C PHE A 256 -14.53 0.21 3.23
N PHE A 257 -15.59 0.98 2.98
CA PHE A 257 -15.89 2.18 3.77
C PHE A 257 -16.38 1.87 5.18
N GLU A 258 -16.94 0.68 5.44
CA GLU A 258 -17.25 0.25 6.81
C GLU A 258 -16.00 -0.26 7.54
N GLU A 259 -15.11 -0.97 6.85
CA GLU A 259 -13.93 -1.55 7.49
C GLU A 259 -12.88 -0.52 7.89
N TYR A 260 -12.66 0.48 7.03
CA TYR A 260 -11.65 1.50 7.21
C TYR A 260 -12.25 2.87 7.59
N ARG A 261 -13.38 2.86 8.31
CA ARG A 261 -13.99 4.08 8.87
C ARG A 261 -12.98 4.86 9.70
N GLY A 262 -12.92 6.17 9.45
CA GLY A 262 -11.95 7.07 10.07
C GLY A 262 -10.83 7.49 9.13
N VAL A 263 -10.69 6.88 7.96
CA VAL A 263 -9.77 7.36 6.92
C VAL A 263 -10.29 8.67 6.32
N ASP A 264 -9.38 9.60 6.04
CA ASP A 264 -9.68 10.91 5.46
C ASP A 264 -9.39 10.98 3.96
N THR A 265 -8.34 10.28 3.50
CA THR A 265 -7.91 10.24 2.11
C THR A 265 -7.72 8.80 1.63
N LEU A 266 -8.33 8.44 0.50
CA LEU A 266 -8.16 7.14 -0.15
C LEU A 266 -7.27 7.26 -1.40
N THR A 267 -6.35 6.31 -1.60
CA THR A 267 -5.63 6.21 -2.86
C THR A 267 -6.49 5.62 -3.98
N LEU A 268 -6.51 6.28 -5.14
CA LEU A 268 -7.00 5.75 -6.40
C LEU A 268 -5.80 5.28 -7.25
N GLN A 269 -5.60 3.96 -7.33
CA GLN A 269 -4.46 3.35 -8.04
C GLN A 269 -4.73 3.13 -9.53
N SER A 270 -3.74 2.65 -10.30
CA SER A 270 -3.88 2.55 -11.75
C SER A 270 -4.78 1.39 -12.19
N GLY A 271 -4.80 0.27 -11.45
CA GLY A 271 -5.67 -0.87 -11.74
C GLY A 271 -7.14 -0.45 -11.82
N LEU A 272 -7.64 0.23 -10.79
CA LEU A 272 -9.02 0.73 -10.76
C LEU A 272 -9.34 1.74 -11.88
N ARG A 273 -8.37 2.56 -12.29
CA ARG A 273 -8.59 3.59 -13.33
C ARG A 273 -8.60 3.03 -14.74
N TYR A 274 -7.84 1.97 -15.00
CA TYR A 274 -7.58 1.50 -16.36
C TYR A 274 -8.15 0.11 -16.67
N ASP A 275 -8.39 -0.73 -15.66
CA ASP A 275 -8.74 -2.14 -15.86
C ASP A 275 -10.14 -2.52 -15.37
N HIS A 276 -10.80 -1.63 -14.62
CA HIS A 276 -12.21 -1.78 -14.24
C HIS A 276 -13.15 -1.16 -15.28
N GLU A 277 -14.48 -1.33 -15.10
CA GLU A 277 -15.45 -0.85 -16.07
C GLU A 277 -15.41 0.67 -16.18
N ILE A 278 -15.71 1.18 -17.37
CA ILE A 278 -15.74 2.62 -17.63
C ILE A 278 -16.75 3.27 -16.68
N GLY A 279 -16.30 4.25 -15.89
CA GLY A 279 -17.12 4.96 -14.92
C GLY A 279 -17.03 4.40 -13.49
N ASP A 280 -16.39 3.26 -13.26
CA ASP A 280 -16.29 2.68 -11.91
C ASP A 280 -15.42 3.53 -10.99
N ALA A 281 -14.26 3.99 -11.48
CA ALA A 281 -13.38 4.88 -10.74
C ALA A 281 -14.12 6.18 -10.37
N GLU A 282 -14.80 6.82 -11.31
CA GLU A 282 -15.56 8.06 -11.12
C GLU A 282 -16.67 7.89 -10.07
N LYS A 283 -17.41 6.76 -10.11
CA LYS A 283 -18.43 6.44 -9.11
C LYS A 283 -17.81 6.20 -7.73
N LEU A 284 -16.69 5.47 -7.65
CA LEU A 284 -16.02 5.23 -6.38
C LEU A 284 -15.49 6.53 -5.78
N VAL A 285 -14.91 7.43 -6.60
CA VAL A 285 -14.48 8.77 -6.15
C VAL A 285 -15.64 9.54 -5.52
N LYS A 286 -16.82 9.50 -6.16
CA LYS A 286 -18.02 10.14 -5.60
C LYS A 286 -18.42 9.55 -4.24
N ILE A 287 -18.47 8.23 -4.14
CA ILE A 287 -18.80 7.54 -2.87
C ILE A 287 -17.75 7.86 -1.80
N ALA A 288 -16.46 7.86 -2.15
CA ALA A 288 -15.37 8.17 -1.25
C ALA A 288 -15.50 9.58 -0.67
N LYS A 289 -15.79 10.58 -1.52
CA LYS A 289 -16.01 11.96 -1.08
C LYS A 289 -17.16 12.10 -0.07
N ASP A 290 -18.20 11.28 -0.22
CA ASP A 290 -19.37 11.28 0.67
C ASP A 290 -19.12 10.49 1.98
N LYS A 291 -18.33 9.42 1.94
CA LYS A 291 -18.16 8.46 3.05
C LYS A 291 -16.91 8.71 3.91
N LEU A 292 -15.82 9.24 3.35
CA LEU A 292 -14.56 9.45 4.07
C LEU A 292 -14.65 10.53 5.14
N SER A 293 -13.75 10.47 6.13
CA SER A 293 -13.80 11.24 7.40
C SER A 293 -15.05 10.96 8.23
N SER A 294 -15.60 9.75 8.12
CA SER A 294 -16.60 9.24 9.05
C SER A 294 -15.99 8.99 10.43
N GLN A 295 -16.80 8.94 11.48
CA GLN A 295 -16.32 8.53 12.81
C GLN A 295 -15.71 7.11 12.78
N PRO A 296 -14.55 6.91 13.40
CA PRO A 296 -13.84 5.63 13.40
C PRO A 296 -14.54 4.59 14.28
N ASN A 297 -14.15 3.34 14.09
CA ASN A 297 -14.42 2.29 15.07
C ASN A 297 -13.38 2.41 16.20
N VAL A 298 -13.85 2.78 17.40
CA VAL A 298 -12.98 2.93 18.58
C VAL A 298 -12.77 1.59 19.23
N LEU A 299 -11.50 1.21 19.40
CA LEU A 299 -11.10 0.00 20.10
C LEU A 299 -10.85 0.28 21.59
N SER A 300 -11.45 -0.51 22.46
CA SER A 300 -11.11 -0.54 23.88
C SER A 300 -9.72 -1.14 24.12
N ASN A 301 -9.16 -0.92 25.31
CA ASN A 301 -7.83 -1.45 25.66
C ASN A 301 -7.76 -2.99 25.64
N ASP A 302 -8.85 -3.68 25.97
CA ASP A 302 -8.90 -5.14 25.92
C ASP A 302 -8.97 -5.64 24.47
N GLU A 303 -9.72 -4.96 23.60
CA GLU A 303 -9.78 -5.28 22.17
C GLU A 303 -8.43 -5.03 21.50
N LYS A 304 -7.74 -3.94 21.83
CA LYS A 304 -6.37 -3.67 21.35
C LYS A 304 -5.42 -4.82 21.67
N LYS A 305 -5.42 -5.29 22.93
CA LYS A 305 -4.60 -6.44 23.36
C LYS A 305 -4.98 -7.73 22.62
N GLU A 306 -6.28 -7.98 22.45
CA GLU A 306 -6.76 -9.14 21.72
C GLU A 306 -6.34 -9.09 20.24
N LEU A 307 -6.53 -7.96 19.57
CA LEU A 307 -6.11 -7.71 18.18
C LEU A 307 -4.61 -7.93 17.98
N ILE A 308 -3.76 -7.46 18.88
CA ILE A 308 -2.31 -7.68 18.82
C ILE A 308 -1.98 -9.18 18.82
N ASN A 309 -2.61 -9.95 19.70
CA ASN A 309 -2.40 -11.40 19.77
C ASN A 309 -2.92 -12.11 18.50
N ILE A 310 -4.08 -11.70 17.97
CA ILE A 310 -4.60 -12.22 16.70
C ILE A 310 -3.61 -11.92 15.56
N ILE A 311 -3.17 -10.66 15.43
CA ILE A 311 -2.20 -10.24 14.41
C ILE A 311 -0.93 -11.08 14.48
N ALA A 312 -0.42 -11.35 15.68
CA ALA A 312 0.75 -12.20 15.88
C ALA A 312 0.52 -13.65 15.42
N ILE A 313 -0.65 -14.24 15.70
CA ILE A 313 -1.00 -15.60 15.23
C ILE A 313 -1.01 -15.66 13.70
N PHE A 314 -1.70 -14.72 13.05
CA PHE A 314 -1.74 -14.65 11.58
C PHE A 314 -0.35 -14.42 10.98
N GLY A 315 0.40 -13.48 11.54
CA GLY A 315 1.77 -13.18 11.12
C GLY A 315 2.70 -14.38 11.22
N ALA A 316 2.60 -15.15 12.30
CA ALA A 316 3.39 -16.37 12.51
C ALA A 316 3.07 -17.44 11.46
N ARG A 317 1.78 -17.71 11.23
CA ARG A 317 1.34 -18.70 10.24
C ARG A 317 1.76 -18.34 8.83
N TYR A 318 1.57 -17.09 8.44
CA TYR A 318 1.99 -16.58 7.13
C TYR A 318 3.52 -16.68 6.95
N ASN A 319 4.31 -16.17 7.90
CA ASN A 319 5.77 -16.17 7.79
C ASN A 319 6.36 -17.58 7.76
N LYS A 320 5.78 -18.52 8.53
CA LYS A 320 6.15 -19.94 8.47
C LYS A 320 5.97 -20.53 7.07
N ALA A 321 4.89 -20.17 6.37
CA ALA A 321 4.63 -20.62 5.01
C ALA A 321 5.61 -19.98 4.01
N MET A 322 5.84 -18.67 4.14
CA MET A 322 6.64 -17.88 3.19
C MET A 322 8.11 -18.30 3.06
N LYS A 323 8.72 -18.84 4.13
CA LYS A 323 10.11 -19.31 4.14
C LYS A 323 10.46 -20.27 2.99
N SER A 324 9.49 -21.06 2.52
CA SER A 324 9.73 -22.13 1.54
C SER A 324 9.44 -21.75 0.08
N VAL A 325 8.84 -20.57 -0.16
CA VAL A 325 8.28 -20.22 -1.49
C VAL A 325 8.90 -18.98 -2.13
N ALA A 326 9.64 -18.15 -1.36
CA ALA A 326 10.21 -16.89 -1.85
C ALA A 326 11.01 -17.00 -3.18
N PRO A 327 11.90 -18.00 -3.38
CA PRO A 327 12.67 -18.11 -4.64
C PRO A 327 11.79 -18.35 -5.88
N VAL A 328 10.75 -19.18 -5.74
CA VAL A 328 9.80 -19.48 -6.83
C VAL A 328 9.02 -18.23 -7.17
N ILE A 329 8.48 -17.54 -6.16
CA ILE A 329 7.68 -16.32 -6.35
C ILE A 329 8.51 -15.19 -6.99
N ASN A 330 9.77 -15.01 -6.59
CA ASN A 330 10.67 -14.06 -7.24
C ASN A 330 10.82 -14.35 -8.73
N SER A 331 11.04 -15.62 -9.08
CA SER A 331 11.25 -16.03 -10.47
C SER A 331 10.02 -15.75 -11.34
N ILE A 332 8.83 -16.03 -10.81
CA ILE A 332 7.55 -15.76 -11.51
C ILE A 332 7.31 -14.25 -11.63
N SER A 333 7.63 -13.49 -10.59
CA SER A 333 7.45 -12.04 -10.54
C SER A 333 8.26 -11.28 -11.60
N ASP A 334 9.38 -11.86 -12.07
CA ASP A 334 10.21 -11.29 -13.13
C ASP A 334 9.46 -11.27 -14.49
N PHE A 335 8.50 -12.17 -14.70
CA PHE A 335 7.70 -12.23 -15.94
C PHE A 335 6.57 -11.20 -15.99
N LEU A 336 6.13 -10.70 -14.84
CA LEU A 336 5.05 -9.72 -14.78
C LEU A 336 5.50 -8.39 -15.41
N PRO A 337 4.64 -7.78 -16.26
CA PRO A 337 4.97 -6.55 -16.97
C PRO A 337 5.25 -5.40 -16.00
N GLN A 338 6.00 -4.43 -16.50
CA GLN A 338 6.28 -3.19 -15.80
C GLN A 338 5.50 -2.06 -16.49
N GLN A 339 4.55 -1.46 -15.78
CA GLN A 339 3.59 -0.50 -16.36
C GLN A 339 3.96 0.97 -16.13
N ARG A 340 5.16 1.20 -15.60
CA ARG A 340 5.73 2.52 -15.27
C ARG A 340 7.24 2.48 -15.51
N ASP A 341 7.86 3.63 -15.63
CA ASP A 341 9.33 3.77 -15.67
C ASP A 341 9.96 3.57 -14.28
N ARG A 342 9.91 2.33 -13.78
CA ARG A 342 10.43 1.93 -12.47
C ARG A 342 11.95 1.80 -12.48
N LEU A 343 12.55 2.12 -11.34
CA LEU A 343 13.95 1.81 -11.08
C LEU A 343 14.14 0.28 -11.03
N THR A 344 15.18 -0.21 -11.70
CA THR A 344 15.48 -1.65 -11.77
C THR A 344 15.96 -2.21 -10.43
N ARG A 345 15.59 -3.46 -10.14
CA ARG A 345 15.93 -4.18 -8.89
C ARG A 345 17.43 -4.48 -8.73
N ARG A 346 18.19 -4.56 -9.83
CA ARG A 346 19.61 -4.99 -9.83
C ARG A 346 20.55 -3.79 -9.65
N GLY A 347 20.95 -3.50 -8.42
CA GLY A 347 21.98 -2.51 -8.08
C GLY A 347 22.09 -2.27 -6.58
N LYS A 348 23.05 -1.44 -6.13
CA LYS A 348 23.16 -0.94 -4.74
C LYS A 348 21.93 -0.13 -4.25
N THR A 349 20.95 0.05 -5.13
CA THR A 349 19.67 0.76 -4.94
C THR A 349 18.47 -0.20 -5.04
N GLY A 350 18.71 -1.52 -5.04
CA GLY A 350 17.66 -2.54 -5.08
C GLY A 350 16.98 -2.68 -3.72
N TYR A 351 15.64 -2.67 -3.72
CA TYR A 351 14.81 -2.97 -2.56
C TYR A 351 15.01 -4.44 -2.14
N SER A 352 15.92 -4.69 -1.19
CA SER A 352 15.88 -5.88 -0.34
C SER A 352 15.24 -5.42 0.96
N ARG A 353 14.08 -5.98 1.33
CA ARG A 353 13.46 -5.63 2.61
C ARG A 353 14.16 -6.35 3.75
N ASP A 354 14.40 -5.61 4.82
CA ASP A 354 14.88 -6.20 6.06
C ASP A 354 13.79 -7.09 6.68
N ALA A 355 14.23 -8.13 7.41
CA ALA A 355 13.33 -8.91 8.23
C ALA A 355 12.57 -7.96 9.18
N PRO A 356 11.24 -8.10 9.34
CA PRO A 356 10.48 -7.19 10.18
C PRO A 356 11.00 -7.23 11.62
N ASP A 357 11.27 -6.07 12.23
CA ASP A 357 11.52 -6.01 13.67
C ASP A 357 10.22 -6.27 14.42
N ILE A 358 10.05 -7.51 14.87
CA ILE A 358 8.87 -7.92 15.61
C ILE A 358 8.93 -7.59 17.11
N THR A 359 10.04 -7.05 17.61
CA THR A 359 10.23 -6.75 19.04
C THR A 359 9.10 -5.92 19.64
N PRO A 360 8.59 -4.87 18.97
CA PRO A 360 7.47 -4.09 19.49
C PRO A 360 6.20 -4.93 19.67
N ILE A 361 5.92 -5.85 18.74
CA ILE A 361 4.72 -6.69 18.79
C ILE A 361 4.89 -7.84 19.78
N SER A 362 6.04 -8.52 19.74
CA SER A 362 6.30 -9.72 20.52
C SER A 362 6.23 -9.43 22.03
N ASN A 363 6.64 -8.23 22.45
CA ASN A 363 6.56 -7.78 23.83
C ASN A 363 5.14 -7.47 24.32
N LEU A 364 4.19 -7.26 23.40
CA LEU A 364 2.79 -7.02 23.70
C LEU A 364 1.94 -8.31 23.65
N CYS A 365 2.51 -9.42 23.18
CA CYS A 365 1.83 -10.70 23.05
C CYS A 365 1.86 -11.53 24.34
N CYS A 366 0.91 -12.46 24.46
CA CYS A 366 0.95 -13.54 25.44
C CYS A 366 2.18 -14.43 25.24
N SER A 367 2.67 -15.05 26.32
CA SER A 367 4.00 -15.69 26.33
C SER A 367 4.19 -16.86 25.36
N ASP A 368 3.12 -17.58 25.05
CA ASP A 368 3.06 -18.68 24.09
C ASP A 368 3.02 -18.17 22.65
N ILE A 369 2.15 -17.20 22.36
CA ILE A 369 2.04 -16.54 21.04
C ILE A 369 3.34 -15.82 20.69
N LYS A 370 3.96 -15.15 21.68
CA LYS A 370 5.28 -14.52 21.53
C LYS A 370 6.32 -15.51 21.01
N LYS A 371 6.48 -16.65 21.68
CA LYS A 371 7.47 -17.68 21.31
C LYS A 371 7.24 -18.23 19.91
N GLU A 372 5.97 -18.42 19.55
CA GLU A 372 5.61 -18.93 18.23
C GLU A 372 5.90 -17.92 17.12
N LEU A 373 5.55 -16.65 17.33
CA LEU A 373 5.87 -15.58 16.39
C LEU A 373 7.39 -15.50 16.18
N GLU A 374 8.17 -15.45 17.26
CA GLU A 374 9.64 -15.41 17.22
C GLU A 374 10.25 -16.61 16.47
N ALA A 375 9.69 -17.82 16.65
CA ALA A 375 10.16 -19.01 15.95
C ALA A 375 9.78 -19.03 14.45
N CYS A 376 8.68 -18.36 14.09
CA CYS A 376 8.17 -18.32 12.72
C CYS A 376 8.79 -17.21 11.87
N MET A 377 9.36 -16.17 12.49
CA MET A 377 10.06 -15.12 11.74
C MET A 377 11.31 -15.66 11.02
N PRO A 378 11.64 -15.10 9.84
CA PRO A 378 12.87 -15.46 9.14
C PRO A 378 14.09 -14.97 9.92
N SER A 379 15.14 -15.81 9.99
CA SER A 379 16.41 -15.46 10.64
C SER A 379 17.31 -14.56 9.78
N GLU A 380 17.01 -14.45 8.49
CA GLU A 380 17.71 -13.64 7.50
C GLU A 380 16.68 -12.91 6.63
N ASN A 381 17.10 -11.85 5.95
CA ASN A 381 16.24 -11.08 5.06
C ASN A 381 15.68 -11.97 3.93
N LEU A 382 14.36 -12.02 3.82
CA LEU A 382 13.69 -12.65 2.69
C LEU A 382 13.63 -11.66 1.53
N ASP A 383 14.39 -11.93 0.47
CA ASP A 383 14.26 -11.18 -0.78
C ASP A 383 12.89 -11.51 -1.39
N LEU A 384 11.95 -10.57 -1.33
CA LEU A 384 10.60 -10.68 -1.89
C LEU A 384 10.40 -9.61 -2.96
N PRO A 385 9.62 -9.89 -4.02
CA PRO A 385 9.25 -8.86 -4.96
C PRO A 385 8.32 -7.83 -4.29
N ARG A 386 8.24 -6.62 -4.85
CA ARG A 386 7.31 -5.59 -4.37
C ARG A 386 5.86 -6.10 -4.42
N ALA A 387 5.00 -5.60 -3.53
CA ALA A 387 3.66 -6.14 -3.26
C ALA A 387 2.78 -6.39 -4.50
N ILE A 388 2.82 -5.52 -5.52
CA ILE A 388 2.09 -5.73 -6.78
C ILE A 388 2.58 -7.00 -7.48
N LYS A 389 3.89 -7.12 -7.73
CA LYS A 389 4.46 -8.28 -8.42
C LYS A 389 4.38 -9.55 -7.58
N PHE A 390 4.46 -9.42 -6.25
CA PHE A 390 4.22 -10.52 -5.33
C PHE A 390 2.80 -11.09 -5.48
N THR A 391 1.80 -10.22 -5.37
CA THR A 391 0.39 -10.61 -5.46
C THR A 391 0.11 -11.19 -6.84
N GLY A 392 0.53 -10.50 -7.90
CA GLY A 392 0.39 -10.98 -9.27
C GLY A 392 1.03 -12.35 -9.51
N ALA A 393 2.19 -12.64 -8.91
CA ALA A 393 2.87 -13.93 -9.09
C ALA A 393 2.09 -15.08 -8.47
N PHE A 394 1.57 -14.89 -7.26
CA PHE A 394 0.74 -15.86 -6.57
C PHE A 394 -0.58 -16.13 -7.31
N TYR A 395 -1.29 -15.09 -7.75
CA TYR A 395 -2.46 -15.24 -8.61
C TYR A 395 -2.13 -15.98 -9.91
N SER A 396 -0.95 -15.74 -10.50
CA SER A 396 -0.55 -16.35 -11.78
C SER A 396 -0.24 -17.84 -11.71
N ILE A 397 -0.15 -18.42 -10.51
CA ILE A 397 -0.03 -19.87 -10.30
C ILE A 397 -1.27 -20.50 -9.66
N GLY A 398 -2.37 -19.75 -9.58
CA GLY A 398 -3.63 -20.25 -9.04
C GLY A 398 -3.63 -20.34 -7.51
N LEU A 399 -2.76 -19.60 -6.82
CA LEU A 399 -2.79 -19.52 -5.37
C LEU A 399 -2.81 -18.06 -4.90
N PRO A 400 -3.99 -17.44 -4.78
CA PRO A 400 -4.14 -16.11 -4.20
C PRO A 400 -3.51 -16.01 -2.80
N PRO A 401 -2.69 -14.99 -2.52
CA PRO A 401 -1.94 -14.89 -1.26
C PRO A 401 -2.82 -14.60 -0.03
N GLU A 402 -4.08 -14.22 -0.23
CA GLU A 402 -5.08 -14.02 0.83
C GLU A 402 -5.37 -15.30 1.62
N ILE A 403 -5.16 -16.47 1.00
CA ILE A 403 -5.48 -17.78 1.58
C ILE A 403 -4.36 -18.27 2.50
N ILE A 404 -3.11 -17.87 2.23
CA ILE A 404 -1.90 -18.46 2.81
C ILE A 404 -1.86 -18.23 4.33
N GLY A 405 -2.01 -19.31 5.10
CA GLY A 405 -2.00 -19.29 6.56
C GLY A 405 -3.28 -18.80 7.22
N THR A 406 -4.28 -18.36 6.44
CA THR A 406 -5.49 -17.70 6.97
C THR A 406 -6.39 -18.67 7.71
N GLY A 407 -6.73 -19.82 7.11
CA GLY A 407 -7.63 -20.80 7.73
C GLY A 407 -7.07 -21.38 9.03
N CYS A 408 -5.82 -21.84 9.00
CA CYS A 408 -5.15 -22.35 10.19
C CYS A 408 -4.98 -21.27 11.27
N ALA A 409 -4.74 -20.00 10.91
CA ALA A 409 -4.66 -18.92 11.88
C ALA A 409 -6.01 -18.65 12.58
N ILE A 410 -7.14 -18.75 11.87
CA ILE A 410 -8.47 -18.66 12.49
C ILE A 410 -8.66 -19.79 13.51
N ALA A 411 -8.29 -21.02 13.15
CA ALA A 411 -8.35 -22.16 14.07
C ALA A 411 -7.45 -21.95 15.30
N ASP A 412 -6.25 -21.42 15.12
CA ASP A 412 -5.34 -21.08 16.22
C ASP A 412 -5.89 -19.99 17.13
N VAL A 413 -6.58 -18.96 16.60
CA VAL A 413 -7.25 -17.94 17.41
C VAL A 413 -8.31 -18.58 18.31
N LYS A 414 -9.12 -19.48 17.74
CA LYS A 414 -10.14 -20.23 18.48
C LYS A 414 -9.52 -21.11 19.58
N GLU A 415 -8.40 -21.77 19.29
CA GLU A 415 -7.71 -22.65 20.25
C GLU A 415 -7.00 -21.86 21.37
N LYS A 416 -6.23 -20.83 21.02
CA LYS A 416 -5.30 -20.14 21.93
C LYS A 416 -5.93 -18.98 22.68
N ILE A 417 -6.83 -18.23 22.02
CA ILE A 417 -7.47 -17.04 22.60
C ILE A 417 -8.91 -17.37 23.03
N GLY A 418 -9.62 -18.19 22.25
CA GLY A 418 -10.93 -18.75 22.58
C GLY A 418 -12.03 -18.42 21.58
N GLU A 419 -13.14 -19.15 21.67
CA GLU A 419 -14.29 -19.07 20.74
C GLU A 419 -14.79 -17.64 20.53
N LYS A 420 -14.94 -16.87 21.62
CA LYS A 420 -15.47 -15.50 21.55
C LYS A 420 -14.53 -14.53 20.81
N ALA A 421 -13.23 -14.74 20.89
CA ALA A 421 -12.25 -13.94 20.15
C ALA A 421 -12.32 -14.27 18.66
N CYS A 422 -12.46 -15.56 18.33
CA CYS A 422 -12.70 -16.01 16.96
C CYS A 422 -14.01 -15.44 16.39
N GLU A 423 -15.10 -15.45 17.16
CA GLU A 423 -16.38 -14.85 16.75
C GLU A 423 -16.24 -13.34 16.50
N ARG A 424 -15.56 -12.61 17.40
CA ARG A 424 -15.30 -11.17 17.21
C ARG A 424 -14.40 -10.90 16.01
N LEU A 425 -13.41 -11.75 15.74
CA LEU A 425 -12.59 -11.63 14.54
C LEU A 425 -13.47 -11.59 13.28
N LEU A 426 -14.42 -12.51 13.18
CA LEU A 426 -15.27 -12.68 11.99
C LEU A 426 -16.44 -11.69 11.94
N THR A 427 -16.96 -11.24 13.07
CA THR A 427 -18.19 -10.43 13.12
C THR A 427 -17.97 -8.97 13.46
N LYS A 428 -16.78 -8.61 13.97
CA LYS A 428 -16.48 -7.25 14.44
C LYS A 428 -15.16 -6.70 13.90
N TYR A 429 -14.07 -7.47 13.98
CA TYR A 429 -12.75 -6.97 13.61
C TYR A 429 -12.48 -7.02 12.11
N PHE A 430 -12.98 -8.04 11.41
CA PHE A 430 -12.88 -8.11 9.95
C PHE A 430 -14.10 -8.82 9.30
N PRO A 431 -15.32 -8.28 9.47
CA PRO A 431 -16.53 -8.75 8.78
C PRO A 431 -16.37 -9.02 7.27
N SER A 432 -15.66 -8.15 6.55
CA SER A 432 -15.54 -8.28 5.10
C SER A 432 -14.51 -9.32 4.65
N MET A 433 -13.87 -10.05 5.57
CA MET A 433 -12.93 -11.13 5.24
C MET A 433 -13.58 -12.17 4.32
N GLN A 434 -14.87 -12.47 4.52
CA GLN A 434 -15.60 -13.38 3.65
C GLN A 434 -15.64 -12.88 2.19
N SER A 435 -15.93 -11.58 1.97
CA SER A 435 -15.94 -10.99 0.62
C SER A 435 -14.57 -11.07 -0.05
N ASP A 436 -13.52 -10.77 0.71
CA ASP A 436 -12.13 -10.85 0.24
C ASP A 436 -11.74 -12.28 -0.16
N LEU A 437 -12.09 -13.25 0.67
CA LEU A 437 -11.81 -14.67 0.40
C LEU A 437 -12.68 -15.22 -0.71
N GLN A 438 -13.94 -14.78 -0.82
CA GLN A 438 -14.83 -15.17 -1.91
C GLN A 438 -14.24 -14.77 -3.26
N PHE A 439 -13.76 -13.53 -3.37
CA PHE A 439 -13.04 -13.07 -4.55
C PHE A 439 -11.78 -13.91 -4.80
N ALA A 440 -10.96 -14.15 -3.77
CA ALA A 440 -9.74 -14.93 -3.92
C ALA A 440 -10.04 -16.35 -4.44
N PHE A 441 -11.06 -17.03 -3.90
CA PHE A 441 -11.41 -18.40 -4.27
C PHE A 441 -11.81 -18.56 -5.75
N ASP A 442 -12.31 -17.49 -6.40
CA ASP A 442 -12.58 -17.50 -7.85
C ASP A 442 -11.31 -17.67 -8.71
N TYR A 443 -10.13 -17.52 -8.13
CA TYR A 443 -8.82 -17.65 -8.80
C TYR A 443 -7.95 -18.78 -8.21
N LEU A 444 -8.51 -19.60 -7.33
CA LEU A 444 -7.82 -20.70 -6.68
C LEU A 444 -7.84 -21.97 -7.55
N ASP A 445 -6.65 -22.51 -7.86
CA ASP A 445 -6.46 -23.80 -8.51
C ASP A 445 -5.29 -24.56 -7.84
N MET A 446 -5.65 -25.47 -6.94
CA MET A 446 -4.68 -26.29 -6.22
C MET A 446 -3.94 -27.27 -7.13
N SER A 447 -4.56 -27.70 -8.23
CA SER A 447 -3.96 -28.64 -9.17
C SER A 447 -2.79 -27.99 -9.88
N VAL A 448 -2.92 -26.71 -10.26
CA VAL A 448 -1.86 -25.93 -10.89
C VAL A 448 -0.84 -25.48 -9.86
N ALA A 449 -1.27 -24.90 -8.73
CA ALA A 449 -0.36 -24.41 -7.69
C ALA A 449 0.62 -25.50 -7.18
N SER A 450 0.14 -26.74 -7.05
CA SER A 450 0.95 -27.88 -6.61
C SER A 450 2.10 -28.25 -7.55
N LYS A 451 2.06 -27.82 -8.81
CA LYS A 451 3.14 -28.02 -9.79
C LYS A 451 4.32 -27.07 -9.54
N PHE A 452 4.09 -25.96 -8.84
CA PHE A 452 5.09 -24.91 -8.59
C PHE A 452 5.69 -24.96 -7.19
N LEU A 453 4.90 -25.37 -6.20
CA LEU A 453 5.21 -25.15 -4.79
C LEU A 453 5.51 -26.47 -4.07
N PRO A 454 6.34 -26.46 -3.01
CA PRO A 454 6.69 -27.67 -2.27
C PRO A 454 5.48 -28.39 -1.68
N ASN A 455 5.46 -29.73 -1.70
CA ASN A 455 4.38 -30.55 -1.15
C ASN A 455 4.04 -30.22 0.32
N VAL A 456 5.05 -29.90 1.14
CA VAL A 456 4.85 -29.52 2.55
C VAL A 456 4.06 -28.20 2.65
N PHE A 457 4.39 -27.22 1.81
CA PHE A 457 3.66 -25.95 1.73
C PHE A 457 2.23 -26.18 1.26
N MET A 458 2.04 -26.97 0.19
CA MET A 458 0.71 -27.27 -0.34
C MET A 458 -0.19 -28.02 0.63
N LYS A 459 0.39 -28.88 1.49
CA LYS A 459 -0.37 -29.55 2.55
C LYS A 459 -0.93 -28.54 3.56
N HIS A 460 -0.16 -27.52 3.92
CA HIS A 460 -0.64 -26.46 4.82
C HIS A 460 -1.70 -25.59 4.16
N VAL A 461 -1.50 -25.21 2.89
CA VAL A 461 -2.51 -24.47 2.13
C VAL A 461 -3.81 -25.27 1.97
N SER A 462 -3.75 -26.58 1.77
CA SER A 462 -4.95 -27.43 1.74
C SER A 462 -5.72 -27.37 3.07
N GLN A 463 -5.01 -27.37 4.20
CA GLN A 463 -5.64 -27.23 5.52
C GLN A 463 -6.28 -25.85 5.68
N ASP A 464 -5.62 -24.79 5.20
CA ASP A 464 -6.21 -23.45 5.18
C ASP A 464 -7.52 -23.46 4.38
N ILE A 465 -7.51 -24.01 3.17
CA ILE A 465 -8.69 -24.06 2.29
C ILE A 465 -9.83 -24.85 2.91
N ASP A 466 -9.57 -26.03 3.47
CA ASP A 466 -10.62 -26.87 4.09
C ASP A 466 -11.31 -26.10 5.23
N ILE A 467 -10.53 -25.46 6.10
CA ILE A 467 -11.08 -24.64 7.20
C ILE A 467 -11.88 -23.46 6.65
N LEU A 468 -11.38 -22.77 5.62
CA LEU A 468 -12.04 -21.60 5.06
C LEU A 468 -13.35 -21.96 4.35
N ARG A 469 -13.40 -23.10 3.65
CA ARG A 469 -14.64 -23.62 3.05
C ARG A 469 -15.70 -23.89 4.09
N ASP A 470 -15.32 -24.61 5.15
CA ASP A 470 -16.23 -24.95 6.25
C ASP A 470 -16.75 -23.71 6.98
N LEU A 471 -15.91 -22.67 7.14
CA LEU A 471 -16.27 -21.46 7.88
C LEU A 471 -17.13 -20.48 7.08
N PHE A 472 -16.86 -20.33 5.79
CA PHE A 472 -17.42 -19.26 4.96
C PHE A 472 -18.33 -19.74 3.83
N ASP A 473 -18.59 -21.05 3.74
CA ASP A 473 -19.43 -21.68 2.71
C ASP A 473 -18.90 -21.39 1.28
N LEU A 474 -17.58 -21.54 1.11
CA LEU A 474 -16.88 -21.19 -0.14
C LEU A 474 -16.88 -22.36 -1.12
N ASP A 475 -17.96 -22.50 -1.89
CA ASP A 475 -18.13 -23.54 -2.91
C ASP A 475 -17.61 -23.16 -4.31
N ASN A 476 -17.04 -21.95 -4.45
CA ASN A 476 -16.64 -21.45 -5.77
C ASN A 476 -15.50 -22.29 -6.38
N THR A 477 -15.66 -22.56 -7.67
CA THR A 477 -14.62 -23.13 -8.52
C THR A 477 -13.85 -22.02 -9.21
N CYS A 478 -12.59 -22.29 -9.56
CA CYS A 478 -11.80 -21.36 -10.37
C CYS A 478 -12.58 -20.90 -11.59
N ASN A 479 -12.47 -19.62 -11.95
CA ASN A 479 -13.07 -19.09 -13.16
C ASN A 479 -12.60 -19.94 -14.37
N PRO A 480 -13.51 -20.53 -15.18
CA PRO A 480 -13.11 -21.47 -16.23
C PRO A 480 -12.16 -20.87 -17.29
N SER A 481 -12.30 -19.58 -17.59
CA SER A 481 -11.38 -18.90 -18.52
C SER A 481 -10.01 -18.66 -17.90
N TYR A 482 -9.96 -18.47 -16.58
CA TYR A 482 -8.73 -18.31 -15.83
C TYR A 482 -7.99 -19.64 -15.66
N GLU A 483 -8.72 -20.72 -15.35
CA GLU A 483 -8.20 -22.09 -15.23
C GLU A 483 -7.49 -22.53 -16.52
N ILE A 484 -8.10 -22.30 -17.69
CA ILE A 484 -7.45 -22.60 -18.98
C ILE A 484 -6.10 -21.86 -19.11
N LEU A 485 -6.04 -20.58 -18.72
CA LEU A 485 -4.79 -19.82 -18.77
C LEU A 485 -3.75 -20.35 -17.78
N LEU A 486 -4.17 -20.81 -16.60
CA LEU A 486 -3.30 -21.42 -15.60
C LEU A 486 -2.67 -22.70 -16.14
N GLU A 487 -3.46 -23.56 -16.78
CA GLU A 487 -2.97 -24.80 -17.39
C GLU A 487 -2.01 -24.56 -18.56
N MET A 488 -2.20 -23.46 -19.30
CA MET A 488 -1.31 -23.06 -20.40
C MET A 488 0.08 -22.59 -19.94
N LEU A 489 0.26 -22.29 -18.65
CA LEU A 489 1.52 -21.79 -18.08
C LEU A 489 2.11 -22.81 -17.10
N PRO A 490 2.64 -23.97 -17.56
CA PRO A 490 3.26 -24.94 -16.66
C PRO A 490 4.61 -24.43 -16.11
N PRO A 491 5.18 -25.08 -15.07
CA PRO A 491 6.45 -24.69 -14.48
C PRO A 491 7.61 -24.55 -15.47
N GLY A 492 7.67 -25.38 -16.52
CA GLY A 492 8.70 -25.29 -17.54
C GLY A 492 8.72 -23.96 -18.32
N VAL A 493 7.61 -23.21 -18.31
CA VAL A 493 7.46 -21.91 -18.98
C VAL A 493 7.76 -20.75 -18.02
N LEU A 494 7.24 -20.79 -16.79
CA LEU A 494 7.39 -19.73 -15.79
C LEU A 494 8.65 -19.87 -14.92
N LEU A 495 9.34 -21.00 -14.97
CA LEU A 495 10.62 -21.27 -14.29
C LEU A 495 11.63 -21.88 -15.29
N PRO A 496 11.97 -21.18 -16.39
CA PRO A 496 12.84 -21.73 -17.41
C PRO A 496 14.25 -21.92 -16.85
N ASN A 497 14.91 -22.99 -17.31
CA ASN A 497 16.25 -23.35 -16.87
C ASN A 497 17.27 -22.36 -17.45
N ARG A 498 17.68 -21.35 -16.69
CA ARG A 498 18.56 -20.24 -17.13
C ARG A 498 19.94 -20.65 -17.66
N ASN A 499 20.26 -21.95 -17.67
CA ASN A 499 21.51 -22.51 -18.19
C ASN A 499 21.51 -22.78 -19.71
N SER A 500 20.38 -22.62 -20.42
CA SER A 500 20.28 -22.98 -21.85
C SER A 500 20.71 -21.91 -22.85
N GLY A 501 21.11 -20.71 -22.43
CA GLY A 501 21.77 -19.71 -23.29
C GLY A 501 20.90 -19.01 -24.35
N ASP A 502 19.81 -19.63 -24.80
CA ASP A 502 18.78 -19.02 -25.65
C ASP A 502 17.51 -18.77 -24.83
N GLU A 503 17.18 -17.49 -24.60
CA GLU A 503 15.83 -17.10 -24.20
C GLU A 503 14.95 -17.13 -25.46
N ASP A 504 13.99 -18.05 -25.51
CA ASP A 504 12.98 -18.10 -26.56
C ASP A 504 12.06 -16.87 -26.42
N GLU A 505 12.30 -15.87 -27.27
CA GLU A 505 11.59 -14.59 -27.28
C GLU A 505 10.09 -14.77 -27.58
N GLU A 506 9.73 -15.75 -28.42
CA GLU A 506 8.33 -16.07 -28.73
C GLU A 506 7.64 -16.68 -27.51
N LEU A 507 8.30 -17.62 -26.83
CA LEU A 507 7.79 -18.21 -25.59
C LEU A 507 7.61 -17.15 -24.49
N LEU A 508 8.57 -16.23 -24.36
CA LEU A 508 8.48 -15.13 -23.40
C LEU A 508 7.29 -14.21 -23.70
N GLN A 509 7.05 -13.90 -24.98
CA GLN A 509 5.93 -13.07 -25.41
C GLN A 509 4.58 -13.77 -25.14
N LEU A 510 4.48 -15.06 -25.44
CA LEU A 510 3.29 -15.87 -25.14
C LEU A 510 3.01 -15.93 -23.63
N THR A 511 4.05 -16.13 -22.83
CA THR A 511 3.97 -16.15 -21.36
C THR A 511 3.42 -14.83 -20.84
N ARG A 512 4.00 -13.70 -21.27
CA ARG A 512 3.53 -12.36 -20.88
C ARG A 512 2.10 -12.10 -21.31
N SER A 513 1.70 -12.55 -22.51
CA SER A 513 0.34 -12.43 -23.03
C SER A 513 -0.68 -13.18 -22.17
N ALA A 514 -0.36 -14.40 -21.74
CA ALA A 514 -1.21 -15.19 -20.85
C ALA A 514 -1.32 -14.53 -19.45
N LEU A 515 -0.20 -14.11 -18.85
CA LEU A 515 -0.19 -13.38 -17.57
C LEU A 515 -1.02 -12.08 -17.63
N PHE A 516 -0.96 -11.36 -18.75
CA PHE A 516 -1.76 -10.18 -18.99
C PHE A 516 -3.26 -10.52 -19.10
N LYS A 517 -3.63 -11.59 -19.81
CA LYS A 517 -5.04 -12.03 -19.86
C LYS A 517 -5.56 -12.41 -18.48
N MET A 518 -4.77 -13.12 -17.68
CA MET A 518 -5.11 -13.41 -16.29
C MET A 518 -5.34 -12.14 -15.48
N GLY A 519 -4.43 -11.17 -15.59
CA GLY A 519 -4.56 -9.85 -14.97
C GLY A 519 -5.88 -9.17 -15.35
N LYS A 520 -6.25 -9.21 -16.64
CA LYS A 520 -7.50 -8.61 -17.13
C LYS A 520 -8.74 -9.26 -16.52
N ILE A 521 -8.75 -10.59 -16.38
CA ILE A 521 -9.89 -11.30 -15.76
C ILE A 521 -10.06 -10.85 -14.31
N ARG A 522 -8.96 -10.72 -13.56
CA ARG A 522 -8.98 -10.24 -12.16
C ARG A 522 -8.94 -8.72 -12.00
N LYS A 523 -9.02 -7.97 -13.11
CA LYS A 523 -9.01 -6.49 -13.18
C LYS A 523 -7.81 -5.78 -12.52
N SER A 524 -6.70 -6.47 -12.28
CA SER A 524 -5.48 -5.88 -11.73
C SER A 524 -4.26 -6.78 -11.95
N LEU A 525 -3.07 -6.17 -12.10
CA LEU A 525 -1.84 -6.94 -12.21
C LEU A 525 -1.51 -7.64 -10.89
N GLY A 526 -1.78 -6.95 -9.78
CA GLY A 526 -1.46 -7.43 -8.44
C GLY A 526 -1.83 -6.44 -7.35
#